data_AF-A0A2D7W7E9-F1
#
_entry.id   AF-A0A2D7W7E9-F1
#
_cell.length_a   1.000
_cell.length_b   1.000
_cell.length_c   1.000
_cell.angle_alpha   90.00
_cell.angle_beta   90.00
_cell.angle_gamma   90.00
#
_symmetry.space_group_name_H-M   'P 1'
#
loop_
_entity.id
_entity.type
_entity.pdbx_description
1 polymer ?
#
loop_
_entity_poly.entity_id
_entity_poly.type
_entity_poly.pdbx_seq_one_letter_code
_entity_poly.pdbx_strand_id
1 'polypeptide(L)'
;WAWDPVETGSLLPWIALLIIIHARSKPNSNSAFSISPALALITGALTLHSTLVTRANGVWASVHAFVGDGKGSLPQDPYLRILEVIDFSAVGIEILSYLVLICILSVSTLIYLIRNQKRELESKMKTSLLQENKFFSAMLLISFLAIGFWIGSVAVLCLGTSIMLLLINSDSEKPNTAWVSAGVFLMLFSSWSSIAEISQAIVGLIPFMLTWLISDVEDDFSHLNRIITDITTRINFAKLIPWYGGMIFLLLTWLLLTVEIDGPSLEAHEFYGAPIIGFLALGITIYSWGRSIENKTQIIILSTTLLVSLIFPFFSDLIQLPGDSDLVITSGITRGALVLFLLPWFLLSLIPTFLRLKNTTKLLYGKFKNDGIRSNRSSKITKLFGSHISHLGIILLLIGHLFTTTLVDRSDPSHLVDLKKDETVEFNNLELKFKNVEIVSSNDESYAYSIGDGYIGIIVEVYENGILKDEVMPGMLSFYSPSGSVIARSEVDRMVGLTGDTIVILDVFQSNDLLSAMITGTTDEVEEVRITVHQLPGSHLVWLGWIMLILGGFFTLITKEKKSPIR
;
A
#
# COMPACT_ATOMS: atom_id res chain seq x y z
N TRP A 1 -10.45 -4.52 12.01
CA TRP A 1 -9.90 -4.49 10.64
C TRP A 1 -8.40 -4.62 10.75
N ALA A 2 -7.89 -5.85 10.87
CA ALA A 2 -6.49 -6.14 10.65
C ALA A 2 -6.26 -6.21 9.14
N TRP A 3 -5.11 -5.74 8.67
CA TRP A 3 -4.75 -5.78 7.26
C TRP A 3 -4.24 -7.20 6.95
N ASP A 4 -4.84 -7.86 5.97
CA ASP A 4 -4.60 -9.26 5.63
C ASP A 4 -4.28 -9.42 4.11
N PRO A 5 -3.95 -10.62 3.63
CA PRO A 5 -3.58 -10.85 2.22
C PRO A 5 -4.64 -10.37 1.22
N VAL A 6 -5.93 -10.38 1.58
CA VAL A 6 -7.03 -9.88 0.76
C VAL A 6 -6.95 -8.36 0.63
N GLU A 7 -6.73 -7.61 1.72
CA GLU A 7 -6.52 -6.17 1.62
C GLU A 7 -5.28 -5.83 0.80
N THR A 8 -4.16 -6.53 1.04
CA THR A 8 -2.93 -6.37 0.26
C THR A 8 -3.19 -6.61 -1.22
N GLY A 9 -3.86 -7.71 -1.58
CA GLY A 9 -4.24 -8.03 -2.94
C GLY A 9 -5.13 -6.94 -3.58
N SER A 10 -6.08 -6.40 -2.82
CA SER A 10 -6.99 -5.34 -3.27
C SER A 10 -6.28 -4.00 -3.49
N LEU A 11 -5.18 -3.72 -2.79
CA LEU A 11 -4.40 -2.49 -2.91
C LEU A 11 -3.59 -2.43 -4.22
N LEU A 12 -3.11 -3.56 -4.73
CA LEU A 12 -2.27 -3.65 -5.93
C LEU A 12 -2.84 -2.92 -7.17
N PRO A 13 -4.10 -3.13 -7.60
CA PRO A 13 -4.67 -2.42 -8.75
C PRO A 13 -4.77 -0.91 -8.52
N TRP A 14 -4.99 -0.44 -7.27
CA TRP A 14 -5.01 0.98 -6.94
C TRP A 14 -3.63 1.63 -7.11
N ILE A 15 -2.56 0.96 -6.66
CA ILE A 15 -1.19 1.41 -6.89
C ILE A 15 -0.91 1.48 -8.40
N ALA A 16 -1.31 0.48 -9.17
CA ALA A 16 -1.14 0.48 -10.62
C ALA A 16 -1.87 1.66 -11.30
N LEU A 17 -3.10 1.97 -10.88
CA LEU A 17 -3.84 3.15 -11.36
C LEU A 17 -3.14 4.47 -11.01
N LEU A 18 -2.61 4.59 -9.79
CA LEU A 18 -1.84 5.77 -9.37
C LEU A 18 -0.60 5.97 -10.25
N ILE A 19 0.09 4.89 -10.61
CA ILE A 19 1.23 4.94 -11.54
C ILE A 19 0.79 5.41 -12.92
N ILE A 20 -0.34 4.93 -13.45
CA ILE A 20 -0.90 5.38 -14.74
C ILE A 20 -1.18 6.88 -14.74
N ILE A 21 -1.75 7.41 -13.66
CA ILE A 21 -2.05 8.84 -13.54
C ILE A 21 -0.76 9.66 -13.62
N HIS A 22 0.29 9.23 -12.91
CA HIS A 22 1.58 9.90 -12.91
C HIS A 22 2.38 9.65 -14.19
N ALA A 23 2.10 8.57 -14.93
CA ALA A 23 2.79 8.26 -16.17
C ALA A 23 2.63 9.36 -17.22
N ARG A 24 1.49 10.03 -17.20
CA ARG A 24 1.14 11.13 -18.09
C ARG A 24 1.89 12.44 -17.79
N SER A 25 2.61 12.51 -16.67
CA SER A 25 3.36 13.69 -16.24
C SER A 25 4.83 13.70 -16.71
N LYS A 26 5.27 12.68 -17.48
CA LYS A 26 6.63 12.58 -18.01
C LYS A 26 6.97 13.77 -18.93
N PRO A 27 8.13 14.43 -18.74
CA PRO A 27 8.51 15.62 -19.51
C PRO A 27 8.79 15.36 -21.01
N ASN A 28 8.98 14.10 -21.43
CA ASN A 28 9.13 13.72 -22.85
C ASN A 28 7.84 13.07 -23.36
N SER A 29 7.05 13.84 -24.12
CA SER A 29 5.64 13.58 -24.45
C SER A 29 5.38 12.40 -25.39
N ASN A 30 6.37 11.89 -26.12
CA ASN A 30 6.15 10.84 -27.13
C ASN A 30 6.15 9.42 -26.54
N SER A 31 6.89 9.18 -25.44
CA SER A 31 6.94 7.86 -24.77
C SER A 31 6.07 7.76 -23.52
N ALA A 32 5.58 8.89 -22.99
CA ALA A 32 4.74 8.91 -21.79
C ALA A 32 3.43 8.14 -21.96
N PHE A 33 2.81 8.22 -23.16
CA PHE A 33 1.55 7.55 -23.49
C PHE A 33 1.73 6.15 -24.08
N SER A 34 2.91 5.85 -24.63
CA SER A 34 3.12 4.57 -25.34
C SER A 34 3.13 3.38 -24.41
N ILE A 35 3.37 3.57 -23.11
CA ILE A 35 3.35 2.48 -22.11
C ILE A 35 2.00 2.40 -21.38
N SER A 36 1.14 3.41 -21.47
CA SER A 36 -0.15 3.44 -20.76
C SER A 36 -1.05 2.23 -21.05
N PRO A 37 -1.14 1.69 -22.29
CA PRO A 37 -1.91 0.48 -22.53
C PRO A 37 -1.38 -0.75 -21.80
N ALA A 38 -0.06 -0.92 -21.71
CA ALA A 38 0.55 -2.00 -20.93
C ALA A 38 0.20 -1.86 -19.44
N LEU A 39 0.28 -0.64 -18.90
CA LEU A 39 -0.11 -0.40 -17.51
C LEU A 39 -1.60 -0.69 -17.26
N ALA A 40 -2.47 -0.34 -18.18
CA ALA A 40 -3.90 -0.64 -18.07
C ALA A 40 -4.17 -2.16 -18.09
N LEU A 41 -3.45 -2.92 -18.92
CA LEU A 41 -3.51 -4.38 -18.92
C LEU A 41 -3.00 -4.96 -17.59
N ILE A 42 -1.90 -4.42 -17.04
CA ILE A 42 -1.38 -4.79 -15.71
C ILE A 42 -2.43 -4.49 -14.63
N THR A 43 -3.06 -3.32 -14.64
CA THR A 43 -4.15 -3.00 -13.71
C THR A 43 -5.27 -4.03 -13.79
N GLY A 44 -5.71 -4.39 -15.00
CA GLY A 44 -6.74 -5.43 -15.19
C GLY A 44 -6.30 -6.80 -14.66
N ALA A 45 -5.04 -7.18 -14.90
CA ALA A 45 -4.47 -8.42 -14.37
C ALA A 45 -4.43 -8.41 -12.84
N LEU A 46 -4.06 -7.28 -12.22
CA LEU A 46 -4.03 -7.13 -10.77
C LEU A 46 -5.42 -7.09 -10.15
N THR A 47 -6.43 -6.56 -10.85
CA THR A 47 -7.84 -6.64 -10.39
C THR A 47 -8.34 -8.09 -10.38
N LEU A 48 -8.03 -8.85 -11.43
CA LEU A 48 -8.34 -10.28 -11.46
C LEU A 48 -7.53 -11.06 -10.42
N HIS A 49 -6.26 -10.70 -10.21
CA HIS A 49 -5.42 -11.27 -9.16
C HIS A 49 -6.00 -11.01 -7.77
N SER A 50 -6.45 -9.78 -7.48
CA SER A 50 -7.13 -9.47 -6.23
C SER A 50 -8.37 -10.34 -6.03
N THR A 51 -9.17 -10.54 -7.09
CA THR A 51 -10.34 -11.44 -7.05
C THR A 51 -9.92 -12.89 -6.84
N LEU A 52 -8.82 -13.32 -7.46
CA LEU A 52 -8.27 -14.65 -7.27
C LEU A 52 -7.83 -14.86 -5.82
N VAL A 53 -7.15 -13.88 -5.20
CA VAL A 53 -6.74 -13.96 -3.78
C VAL A 53 -7.95 -14.09 -2.86
N THR A 54 -9.06 -13.39 -3.13
CA THR A 54 -10.27 -13.47 -2.29
C THR A 54 -11.10 -14.73 -2.52
N ARG A 55 -11.04 -15.32 -3.72
CA ARG A 55 -11.89 -16.46 -4.13
C ARG A 55 -11.18 -17.81 -4.10
N ALA A 56 -9.86 -17.83 -4.21
CA ALA A 56 -9.03 -19.04 -4.14
C ALA A 56 -8.91 -19.49 -2.68
N ASN A 57 -10.01 -20.06 -2.22
CA ASN A 57 -10.21 -20.50 -0.87
C ASN A 57 -9.10 -21.47 -0.40
N GLY A 58 -8.58 -21.24 0.80
CA GLY A 58 -7.50 -22.06 1.36
C GLY A 58 -6.14 -21.89 0.68
N VAL A 59 -5.93 -20.89 -0.19
CA VAL A 59 -4.59 -20.53 -0.73
C VAL A 59 -3.89 -19.51 0.15
N TRP A 60 -4.59 -18.45 0.57
CA TRP A 60 -4.09 -17.46 1.54
C TRP A 60 -4.90 -17.54 2.83
N ALA A 61 -4.25 -17.42 3.98
CA ALA A 61 -4.88 -17.27 5.28
C ALA A 61 -5.36 -15.82 5.46
N SER A 62 -6.67 -15.61 5.33
CA SER A 62 -7.31 -14.30 5.48
C SER A 62 -8.54 -14.43 6.38
N VAL A 63 -8.80 -13.41 7.22
CA VAL A 63 -10.02 -13.36 8.06
C VAL A 63 -11.26 -13.02 7.23
N HIS A 64 -11.07 -12.56 5.99
CA HIS A 64 -12.10 -12.31 4.99
C HIS A 64 -12.28 -13.46 4.00
N ALA A 65 -11.49 -14.54 4.10
CA ALA A 65 -11.67 -15.72 3.26
C ALA A 65 -12.93 -16.49 3.70
N PHE A 66 -13.94 -16.51 2.83
CA PHE A 66 -15.20 -17.17 3.13
C PHE A 66 -15.08 -18.70 2.92
N VAL A 67 -15.00 -19.43 4.05
CA VAL A 67 -15.21 -20.90 4.23
C VAL A 67 -14.07 -21.81 3.77
N GLY A 68 -13.23 -22.39 4.66
CA GLY A 68 -12.35 -23.50 4.28
C GLY A 68 -11.66 -24.25 5.44
N ASP A 69 -11.87 -25.56 5.52
CA ASP A 69 -11.34 -26.47 6.54
C ASP A 69 -9.90 -26.88 6.17
N GLY A 70 -8.90 -26.17 6.72
CA GLY A 70 -7.48 -26.39 6.43
C GLY A 70 -7.01 -27.82 6.65
N LYS A 71 -6.93 -28.63 5.58
CA LYS A 71 -6.32 -29.96 5.58
C LYS A 71 -5.48 -30.19 4.32
N GLY A 72 -4.16 -30.26 4.50
CA GLY A 72 -3.20 -30.71 3.48
C GLY A 72 -1.84 -29.99 3.61
N SER A 73 -0.75 -30.71 3.36
CA SER A 73 0.59 -30.11 3.17
C SER A 73 0.66 -29.52 1.77
N LEU A 74 0.06 -28.34 1.59
CA LEU A 74 0.01 -27.65 0.29
C LEU A 74 1.41 -27.11 -0.09
N PRO A 75 1.67 -26.88 -1.39
CA PRO A 75 2.89 -26.24 -1.87
C PRO A 75 3.13 -24.89 -1.20
N GLN A 76 4.40 -24.56 -0.97
CA GLN A 76 4.81 -23.26 -0.42
C GLN A 76 4.62 -22.09 -1.42
N ASP A 77 4.48 -22.36 -2.72
CA ASP A 77 4.19 -21.32 -3.71
C ASP A 77 2.67 -21.16 -3.92
N PRO A 78 2.14 -19.92 -3.88
CA PRO A 78 0.69 -19.67 -3.88
C PRO A 78 0.05 -20.07 -5.21
N TYR A 79 0.76 -19.92 -6.33
CA TYR A 79 0.23 -20.24 -7.64
C TYR A 79 0.20 -21.74 -7.90
N LEU A 80 1.15 -22.49 -7.34
CA LEU A 80 1.08 -23.95 -7.32
C LEU A 80 -0.07 -24.45 -6.43
N ARG A 81 -0.28 -23.84 -5.26
CA ARG A 81 -1.41 -24.13 -4.36
C ARG A 81 -2.76 -23.86 -5.02
N ILE A 82 -2.87 -22.78 -5.81
CA ILE A 82 -4.07 -22.52 -6.64
C ILE A 82 -4.35 -23.68 -7.59
N LEU A 83 -3.32 -24.22 -8.27
CA LEU A 83 -3.49 -25.32 -9.22
C LEU A 83 -3.99 -26.60 -8.55
N GLU A 84 -3.64 -26.83 -7.28
CA GLU A 84 -4.11 -28.01 -6.52
C GLU A 84 -5.56 -27.88 -6.04
N VAL A 85 -6.02 -26.65 -5.76
CA VAL A 85 -7.40 -26.39 -5.31
C VAL A 85 -8.41 -26.40 -6.48
N ILE A 86 -7.94 -26.23 -7.72
CA ILE A 86 -8.81 -26.27 -8.90
C ILE A 86 -9.35 -27.69 -9.13
N ASP A 87 -10.68 -27.81 -9.08
CA ASP A 87 -11.43 -29.02 -9.42
C ASP A 87 -12.45 -28.76 -10.54
N PHE A 88 -13.22 -29.79 -10.92
CA PHE A 88 -14.29 -29.66 -11.93
C PHE A 88 -15.60 -29.08 -11.38
N SER A 89 -15.58 -28.44 -10.20
CA SER A 89 -16.74 -27.72 -9.67
C SER A 89 -16.92 -26.36 -10.36
N ALA A 90 -18.08 -25.73 -10.16
CA ALA A 90 -18.30 -24.37 -10.63
C ALA A 90 -17.27 -23.37 -10.07
N VAL A 91 -16.86 -23.55 -8.81
CA VAL A 91 -15.86 -22.71 -8.12
C VAL A 91 -14.46 -22.96 -8.70
N GLY A 92 -14.09 -24.23 -8.92
CA GLY A 92 -12.81 -24.57 -9.55
C GLY A 92 -12.67 -24.00 -10.97
N ILE A 93 -13.75 -24.05 -11.77
CA ILE A 93 -13.80 -23.45 -13.11
C ILE A 93 -13.68 -21.91 -13.04
N GLU A 94 -14.31 -21.28 -12.05
CA GLU A 94 -14.22 -19.83 -11.83
C GLU A 94 -12.78 -19.40 -11.52
N ILE A 95 -12.13 -20.07 -10.56
CA ILE A 95 -10.72 -19.84 -10.18
C ILE A 95 -9.78 -20.03 -11.38
N LEU A 96 -9.95 -21.13 -12.13
CA LEU A 96 -9.18 -21.38 -13.34
C LEU A 96 -9.36 -20.28 -14.40
N SER A 97 -10.60 -19.79 -14.55
CA SER A 97 -10.90 -18.70 -15.50
C SER A 97 -10.16 -17.41 -15.14
N TYR A 98 -10.09 -17.06 -13.85
CA TYR A 98 -9.29 -15.91 -13.40
C TYR A 98 -7.81 -16.10 -13.69
N LEU A 99 -7.25 -17.27 -13.37
CA LEU A 99 -5.83 -17.56 -13.63
C LEU A 99 -5.50 -17.46 -15.13
N VAL A 100 -6.33 -18.03 -16.01
CA VAL A 100 -6.15 -17.95 -17.46
C VAL A 100 -6.23 -16.50 -17.96
N LEU A 101 -7.19 -15.70 -17.48
CA LEU A 101 -7.31 -14.30 -17.86
C LEU A 101 -6.11 -13.47 -17.39
N ILE A 102 -5.59 -13.72 -16.18
CA ILE A 102 -4.36 -13.08 -15.67
C ILE A 102 -3.19 -13.41 -16.60
N CYS A 103 -3.02 -14.68 -17.00
CA CYS A 103 -1.98 -15.07 -17.95
C CYS A 103 -2.14 -14.38 -19.30
N ILE A 104 -3.36 -14.32 -19.85
CA ILE A 104 -3.66 -13.65 -21.12
C ILE A 104 -3.28 -12.16 -21.06
N LEU A 105 -3.68 -11.45 -20.00
CA LEU A 105 -3.38 -10.03 -19.83
C LEU A 105 -1.87 -9.79 -19.64
N SER A 106 -1.20 -10.67 -18.88
CA SER A 106 0.25 -10.57 -18.62
C SER A 106 1.07 -10.82 -19.89
N VAL A 107 0.72 -11.85 -20.66
CA VAL A 107 1.36 -12.13 -21.97
C VAL A 107 1.06 -11.03 -22.98
N SER A 108 -0.18 -10.52 -23.01
CA SER A 108 -0.55 -9.39 -23.89
C SER A 108 0.25 -8.13 -23.55
N THR A 109 0.48 -7.87 -22.26
CA THR A 109 1.34 -6.78 -21.78
C THR A 109 2.77 -6.95 -22.29
N LEU A 110 3.36 -8.14 -22.11
CA LEU A 110 4.71 -8.44 -22.57
C LEU A 110 4.87 -8.26 -24.08
N ILE A 111 3.95 -8.83 -24.87
CA ILE A 111 3.93 -8.70 -26.33
C ILE A 111 3.82 -7.23 -26.74
N TYR A 112 2.94 -6.47 -26.08
CA TYR A 112 2.78 -5.05 -26.36
C TYR A 112 4.06 -4.26 -26.09
N LEU A 113 4.71 -4.49 -24.95
CA LEU A 113 5.97 -3.83 -24.58
C LEU A 113 7.10 -4.15 -25.55
N ILE A 114 7.26 -5.43 -25.93
CA ILE A 114 8.27 -5.86 -26.93
C ILE A 114 8.01 -5.18 -28.28
N ARG A 115 6.75 -5.16 -28.75
CA ARG A 115 6.39 -4.49 -30.01
C ARG A 115 6.67 -2.99 -29.95
N ASN A 116 6.40 -2.36 -28.82
CA ASN A 116 6.66 -0.94 -28.63
C ASN A 116 8.17 -0.63 -28.64
N GLN A 117 8.99 -1.44 -27.96
CA GLN A 117 10.45 -1.30 -27.98
C GLN A 117 11.02 -1.49 -29.39
N LYS A 118 10.55 -2.51 -30.10
CA LYS A 118 10.99 -2.76 -31.48
C LYS A 118 10.71 -1.56 -32.39
N ARG A 119 9.51 -0.97 -32.31
CA ARG A 119 9.17 0.25 -33.06
C ARG A 119 10.07 1.44 -32.70
N GLU A 120 10.39 1.60 -31.41
CA GLU A 120 11.31 2.63 -30.95
C GLU A 120 12.73 2.44 -31.50
N LEU A 121 13.26 1.21 -31.48
CA LEU A 121 14.56 0.88 -32.06
C LEU A 121 14.59 1.12 -33.56
N GLU A 122 13.57 0.66 -34.30
CA GLU A 122 13.44 0.89 -35.75
C GLU A 122 13.44 2.39 -36.09
N SER A 123 12.69 3.21 -35.32
CA SER A 123 12.67 4.67 -35.52
C SER A 123 14.01 5.37 -35.29
N LYS A 124 14.90 4.75 -34.49
CA LYS A 124 16.24 5.26 -34.19
C LYS A 124 17.32 4.57 -35.02
N MET A 125 16.94 3.70 -35.96
CA MET A 125 17.85 2.89 -36.78
C MET A 125 18.82 2.04 -35.93
N LYS A 126 18.34 1.53 -34.79
CA LYS A 126 19.12 0.70 -33.86
C LYS A 126 18.68 -0.77 -33.90
N THR A 127 19.58 -1.66 -33.50
CA THR A 127 19.31 -3.11 -33.37
C THR A 127 19.11 -3.50 -31.91
N SER A 128 18.40 -4.60 -31.71
CA SER A 128 18.23 -5.21 -30.38
C SER A 128 19.41 -6.11 -30.02
N LEU A 129 19.68 -6.30 -28.73
CA LEU A 129 20.72 -7.22 -28.25
C LEU A 129 20.54 -8.65 -28.81
N LEU A 130 19.29 -9.11 -28.93
CA LEU A 130 18.95 -10.41 -29.53
C LEU A 130 19.34 -10.49 -31.01
N GLN A 131 19.23 -9.39 -31.76
CA GLN A 131 19.61 -9.37 -33.17
C GLN A 131 21.13 -9.30 -33.33
N GLU A 132 21.79 -8.48 -32.51
CA GLU A 132 23.24 -8.26 -32.55
C GLU A 132 24.02 -9.49 -32.07
N ASN A 133 23.63 -10.04 -30.91
CA ASN A 133 24.30 -11.18 -30.28
C ASN A 133 23.30 -12.20 -29.74
N LYS A 134 22.87 -13.10 -30.64
CA LYS A 134 21.95 -14.20 -30.34
C LYS A 134 22.47 -15.15 -29.26
N PHE A 135 23.77 -15.46 -29.30
CA PHE A 135 24.38 -16.41 -28.35
C PHE A 135 24.34 -15.85 -26.93
N PHE A 136 24.79 -14.61 -26.75
CA PHE A 136 24.76 -13.94 -25.46
C PHE A 136 23.33 -13.80 -24.92
N SER A 137 22.39 -13.40 -25.78
CA SER A 137 20.98 -13.27 -25.41
C SER A 137 20.35 -14.61 -24.98
N ALA A 138 20.66 -15.70 -25.69
CA ALA A 138 20.22 -17.05 -25.33
C ALA A 138 20.84 -17.50 -23.99
N MET A 139 22.12 -17.20 -23.75
CA MET A 139 22.81 -17.52 -22.51
C MET A 139 22.21 -16.78 -21.30
N LEU A 140 21.84 -15.51 -21.46
CA LEU A 140 21.14 -14.73 -20.43
C LEU A 140 19.75 -15.31 -20.12
N LEU A 141 18.98 -15.68 -21.15
CA LEU A 141 17.63 -16.23 -20.96
C LEU A 141 17.67 -17.61 -20.30
N ILE A 142 18.54 -18.51 -20.78
CA ILE A 142 18.69 -19.87 -20.23
C ILE A 142 19.23 -19.82 -18.80
N SER A 143 20.20 -18.94 -18.52
CA SER A 143 20.74 -18.80 -17.16
C SER A 143 19.67 -18.32 -16.19
N PHE A 144 18.87 -17.31 -16.56
CA PHE A 144 17.78 -16.86 -15.70
C PHE A 144 16.68 -17.91 -15.52
N LEU A 145 16.31 -18.64 -16.57
CA LEU A 145 15.34 -19.75 -16.45
C LEU A 145 15.83 -20.81 -15.44
N ALA A 146 17.10 -21.21 -15.52
CA ALA A 146 17.69 -22.17 -14.59
C ALA A 146 17.67 -21.64 -13.14
N ILE A 147 17.97 -20.36 -12.94
CA ILE A 147 17.93 -19.72 -11.62
C ILE A 147 16.49 -19.63 -11.09
N GLY A 148 15.53 -19.25 -11.93
CA GLY A 148 14.12 -19.18 -11.54
C GLY A 148 13.57 -20.54 -11.12
N PHE A 149 13.93 -21.63 -11.82
CA PHE A 149 13.61 -22.99 -11.40
C PHE A 149 14.30 -23.38 -10.09
N TRP A 150 15.55 -22.94 -9.88
CA TRP A 150 16.28 -23.20 -8.63
C TRP A 150 15.65 -22.49 -7.42
N ILE A 151 15.12 -21.28 -7.60
CA ILE A 151 14.38 -20.54 -6.56
C ILE A 151 13.06 -21.25 -6.22
N GLY A 152 12.39 -21.83 -7.20
CA GLY A 152 11.14 -22.58 -6.98
C GLY A 152 9.88 -21.71 -6.87
N SER A 153 9.96 -20.40 -7.16
CA SER A 153 8.81 -19.49 -7.17
C SER A 153 8.29 -19.24 -8.59
N VAL A 154 6.99 -19.47 -8.80
CA VAL A 154 6.31 -19.21 -10.08
C VAL A 154 6.30 -17.71 -10.38
N ALA A 155 6.12 -16.88 -9.35
CA ALA A 155 6.11 -15.43 -9.46
C ALA A 155 7.45 -14.89 -10.02
N VAL A 156 8.55 -15.29 -9.37
CA VAL A 156 9.91 -14.84 -9.73
C VAL A 156 10.32 -15.38 -11.11
N LEU A 157 10.02 -16.65 -11.39
CA LEU A 157 10.30 -17.26 -12.69
C LEU A 157 9.57 -16.53 -13.82
N CYS A 158 8.25 -16.32 -13.70
CA CYS A 158 7.44 -15.70 -14.76
C CYS A 158 7.80 -14.24 -14.97
N LEU A 159 7.88 -13.45 -13.89
CA LEU A 159 8.18 -12.03 -13.99
C LEU A 159 9.62 -11.78 -14.42
N GLY A 160 10.59 -12.48 -13.83
CA GLY A 160 11.99 -12.31 -14.18
C GLY A 160 12.30 -12.75 -15.61
N THR A 161 11.67 -13.82 -16.10
CA THR A 161 11.78 -14.22 -17.52
C THR A 161 11.17 -13.15 -18.43
N SER A 162 10.04 -12.56 -18.04
CA SER A 162 9.41 -11.47 -18.79
C SER A 162 10.31 -10.22 -18.86
N ILE A 163 10.96 -9.86 -17.74
CA ILE A 163 11.94 -8.75 -17.69
C ILE A 163 13.15 -9.08 -18.57
N MET A 164 13.67 -10.31 -18.50
CA MET A 164 14.80 -10.74 -19.32
C MET A 164 14.47 -10.69 -20.82
N LEU A 165 13.27 -11.13 -21.22
CA LEU A 165 12.79 -11.02 -22.60
C LEU A 165 12.70 -9.56 -23.06
N LEU A 166 12.28 -8.63 -22.21
CA LEU A 166 12.27 -7.20 -22.51
C LEU A 166 13.68 -6.63 -22.61
N LEU A 167 14.61 -7.12 -21.80
CA LEU A 167 15.99 -6.66 -21.77
C LEU A 167 16.77 -7.09 -23.01
N ILE A 168 16.66 -8.35 -23.44
CA ILE A 168 17.31 -8.83 -24.67
C ILE A 168 16.71 -8.22 -25.95
N ASN A 169 15.46 -7.75 -25.89
CA ASN A 169 14.82 -7.01 -27.00
C ASN A 169 15.06 -5.50 -26.92
N SER A 170 15.86 -5.02 -25.95
CA SER A 170 16.27 -3.62 -25.86
C SER A 170 17.52 -3.31 -26.70
N ASP A 171 17.89 -2.04 -26.78
CA ASP A 171 19.05 -1.52 -27.53
C ASP A 171 20.34 -2.30 -27.20
N SER A 172 21.06 -2.75 -28.23
CA SER A 172 22.27 -3.56 -28.08
C SER A 172 23.45 -2.81 -27.49
N GLU A 173 23.55 -1.49 -27.71
CA GLU A 173 24.66 -0.66 -27.22
C GLU A 173 24.36 -0.09 -25.83
N LYS A 174 23.10 0.31 -25.62
CA LYS A 174 22.68 0.95 -24.37
C LYS A 174 21.39 0.31 -23.86
N PRO A 175 21.47 -0.88 -23.23
CA PRO A 175 20.31 -1.59 -22.71
C PRO A 175 19.46 -0.72 -21.79
N ASN A 176 18.15 -0.94 -21.81
CA ASN A 176 17.23 -0.09 -21.05
C ASN A 176 17.42 -0.29 -19.54
N THR A 177 17.96 0.74 -18.88
CA THR A 177 18.29 0.74 -17.45
C THR A 177 17.07 0.48 -16.54
N ALA A 178 15.86 0.77 -17.00
CA ALA A 178 14.65 0.46 -16.24
C ALA A 178 14.40 -1.05 -16.13
N TRP A 179 14.70 -1.84 -17.17
CA TRP A 179 14.55 -3.30 -17.12
C TRP A 179 15.67 -3.97 -16.33
N VAL A 180 16.91 -3.46 -16.46
CA VAL A 180 18.01 -3.86 -15.57
C VAL A 180 17.62 -3.63 -14.12
N SER A 181 17.18 -2.41 -13.78
CA SER A 181 16.75 -2.06 -12.43
C SER A 181 15.58 -2.92 -11.96
N ALA A 182 14.60 -3.20 -12.83
CA ALA A 182 13.47 -4.07 -12.48
C ALA A 182 13.93 -5.50 -12.13
N GLY A 183 14.88 -6.06 -12.87
CA GLY A 183 15.47 -7.36 -12.56
C GLY A 183 16.27 -7.34 -11.25
N VAL A 184 17.02 -6.27 -11.01
CA VAL A 184 17.76 -6.07 -9.75
C VAL A 184 16.81 -5.98 -8.56
N PHE A 185 15.75 -5.16 -8.63
CA PHE A 185 14.75 -5.04 -7.58
C PHE A 185 13.96 -6.33 -7.38
N LEU A 186 13.64 -7.08 -8.45
CA LEU A 186 13.01 -8.39 -8.34
C LEU A 186 13.84 -9.33 -7.46
N MET A 187 15.14 -9.45 -7.73
CA MET A 187 16.01 -10.34 -6.96
C MET A 187 16.26 -9.85 -5.54
N LEU A 188 16.44 -8.53 -5.37
CA LEU A 188 16.57 -7.92 -4.05
C LEU A 188 15.34 -8.20 -3.18
N PHE A 189 14.15 -7.94 -3.72
CA PHE A 189 12.89 -8.13 -2.99
C PHE A 189 12.56 -9.60 -2.79
N SER A 190 12.93 -10.48 -3.74
CA SER A 190 12.81 -11.93 -3.52
C SER A 190 13.63 -12.39 -2.31
N SER A 191 14.78 -11.77 -2.06
CA SER A 191 15.56 -12.04 -0.84
C SER A 191 14.92 -11.43 0.41
N TRP A 192 14.43 -10.18 0.33
CA TRP A 192 13.81 -9.51 1.48
C TRP A 192 12.51 -10.19 1.92
N SER A 193 11.70 -10.67 0.97
CA SER A 193 10.48 -11.42 1.25
C SER A 193 10.74 -12.89 1.56
N SER A 194 12.01 -13.33 1.65
CA SER A 194 12.39 -14.73 1.89
C SER A 194 11.87 -15.74 0.85
N ILE A 195 11.57 -15.29 -0.37
CA ILE A 195 11.24 -16.17 -1.51
C ILE A 195 12.50 -16.86 -2.04
N ALA A 196 13.62 -16.15 -2.05
CA ALA A 196 14.91 -16.64 -2.51
C ALA A 196 15.93 -16.51 -1.39
N GLU A 197 16.80 -17.51 -1.26
CA GLU A 197 17.98 -17.39 -0.41
C GLU A 197 18.88 -16.25 -0.88
N ILE A 198 19.67 -15.67 0.02
CA ILE A 198 20.64 -14.62 -0.31
C ILE A 198 21.59 -15.08 -1.43
N SER A 199 22.00 -16.35 -1.41
CA SER A 199 22.85 -16.97 -2.43
C SER A 199 22.17 -16.98 -3.82
N GLN A 200 20.91 -17.42 -3.88
CA GLN A 200 20.09 -17.47 -5.08
C GLN A 200 19.83 -16.05 -5.61
N ALA A 201 19.55 -15.10 -4.73
CA ALA A 201 19.34 -13.71 -5.08
C ALA A 201 20.59 -13.09 -5.72
N ILE A 202 21.77 -13.28 -5.12
CA ILE A 202 23.04 -12.80 -5.68
C ILE A 202 23.29 -13.41 -7.06
N VAL A 203 23.08 -14.72 -7.23
CA VAL A 203 23.28 -15.38 -8.53
C VAL A 203 22.25 -14.88 -9.56
N GLY A 204 21.00 -14.66 -9.16
CA GLY A 204 19.95 -14.11 -10.03
C GLY A 204 20.15 -12.67 -10.45
N LEU A 205 20.94 -11.88 -9.72
CA LEU A 205 21.33 -10.52 -10.13
C LEU A 205 22.27 -10.53 -11.34
N ILE A 206 23.11 -11.57 -11.46
CA ILE A 206 24.20 -11.64 -12.44
C ILE A 206 23.69 -11.44 -13.89
N PRO A 207 22.68 -12.17 -14.39
CA PRO A 207 22.19 -11.99 -15.76
C PRO A 207 21.74 -10.55 -16.08
N PHE A 208 21.11 -9.86 -15.12
CA PHE A 208 20.67 -8.48 -15.33
C PHE A 208 21.86 -7.51 -15.32
N MET A 209 22.77 -7.65 -14.36
CA MET A 209 23.95 -6.79 -14.23
C MET A 209 24.92 -6.95 -15.39
N LEU A 210 25.05 -8.15 -15.98
CA LEU A 210 25.88 -8.36 -17.18
C LEU A 210 25.46 -7.47 -18.35
N THR A 211 24.17 -7.21 -18.50
CA THR A 211 23.70 -6.32 -19.57
C THR A 211 24.03 -4.86 -19.30
N TRP A 212 24.08 -4.45 -18.03
CA TRP A 212 24.46 -3.08 -17.67
C TRP A 212 25.94 -2.80 -17.96
N LEU A 213 26.80 -3.81 -17.86
CA LEU A 213 28.22 -3.70 -18.23
C LEU A 213 28.46 -3.44 -19.74
N ILE A 214 27.44 -3.59 -20.58
CA ILE A 214 27.53 -3.28 -22.02
C ILE A 214 27.50 -1.77 -22.27
N SER A 215 26.83 -1.01 -21.40
CA SER A 215 26.71 0.44 -21.53
C SER A 215 27.90 1.19 -20.94
N ASP A 216 28.23 2.35 -21.52
CA ASP A 216 29.26 3.25 -20.99
C ASP A 216 28.89 3.76 -19.58
N VAL A 217 29.55 3.19 -18.57
CA VAL A 217 29.32 3.49 -17.15
C VAL A 217 29.64 4.96 -16.81
N GLU A 218 30.55 5.61 -17.55
CA GLU A 218 30.90 7.02 -17.35
C GLU A 218 29.71 7.97 -17.60
N ASP A 219 28.84 7.64 -18.57
CA ASP A 219 27.65 8.44 -18.86
C ASP A 219 26.67 8.44 -17.68
N ASP A 220 26.47 7.29 -17.03
CA ASP A 220 25.53 7.15 -15.91
C ASP A 220 25.98 7.94 -14.67
N PHE A 221 27.28 7.93 -14.34
CA PHE A 221 27.83 8.76 -13.28
C PHE A 221 27.70 10.26 -13.58
N SER A 222 27.86 10.66 -14.85
CA SER A 222 27.64 12.04 -15.26
C SER A 222 26.18 12.48 -15.03
N HIS A 223 25.22 11.58 -15.27
CA HIS A 223 23.79 11.81 -15.03
C HIS A 223 23.47 11.95 -13.54
N LEU A 224 24.04 11.10 -12.67
CA LEU A 224 23.89 11.22 -11.22
C LEU A 224 24.45 12.55 -10.71
N ASN A 225 25.62 12.97 -11.20
CA ASN A 225 26.21 14.24 -10.83
C ASN A 225 25.34 15.43 -11.29
N ARG A 226 24.70 15.33 -12.46
CA ARG A 226 23.75 16.36 -12.94
C ARG A 226 22.50 16.49 -12.06
N ILE A 227 22.04 15.41 -11.41
CA ILE A 227 20.91 15.48 -10.45
C ILE A 227 21.28 16.33 -9.22
N ILE A 228 22.55 16.29 -8.80
CA ILE A 228 23.04 17.09 -7.67
C ILE A 228 23.31 18.54 -8.08
N THR A 229 23.94 18.73 -9.23
CA THR A 229 24.46 20.04 -9.68
C THR A 229 23.44 20.89 -10.41
N ASP A 230 22.49 20.31 -11.15
CA ASP A 230 21.46 21.03 -11.91
C ASP A 230 20.05 20.84 -11.32
N ILE A 231 19.46 21.97 -10.94
CA ILE A 231 18.09 22.03 -10.41
C ILE A 231 17.03 21.54 -11.41
N THR A 232 17.24 21.75 -12.71
CA THR A 232 16.25 21.36 -13.72
C THR A 232 16.21 19.84 -13.88
N THR A 233 17.38 19.22 -13.97
CA THR A 233 17.53 17.76 -13.98
C THR A 233 16.94 17.14 -12.71
N ARG A 234 17.21 17.72 -11.53
CA ARG A 234 16.62 17.24 -10.27
C ARG A 234 15.10 17.33 -10.21
N ILE A 235 14.50 18.43 -10.66
CA ILE A 235 13.03 18.57 -10.72
C ILE A 235 12.43 17.58 -11.72
N ASN A 236 13.08 17.35 -12.85
CA ASN A 236 12.61 16.37 -13.82
C ASN A 236 12.69 14.95 -13.26
N PHE A 237 13.74 14.63 -12.51
CA PHE A 237 13.86 13.37 -11.78
C PHE A 237 12.75 13.23 -10.72
N ALA A 238 12.44 14.27 -9.95
CA ALA A 238 11.37 14.26 -8.96
C ALA A 238 9.98 13.93 -9.55
N LYS A 239 9.71 14.33 -10.80
CA LYS A 239 8.47 13.96 -11.50
C LYS A 239 8.41 12.49 -11.91
N LEU A 240 9.56 11.82 -12.00
CA LEU A 240 9.65 10.39 -12.32
C LEU A 240 9.51 9.51 -11.07
N ILE A 241 9.75 10.06 -9.87
CA ILE A 241 9.71 9.33 -8.61
C ILE A 241 8.36 8.64 -8.37
N PRO A 242 7.18 9.28 -8.52
CA PRO A 242 5.90 8.59 -8.33
C PRO A 242 5.67 7.42 -9.30
N TRP A 243 6.29 7.47 -10.49
CA TRP A 243 6.25 6.35 -11.43
C TRP A 243 7.17 5.23 -10.94
N TYR A 244 8.48 5.46 -10.92
CA TYR A 244 9.44 4.39 -10.65
C TYR A 244 9.33 3.90 -9.20
N GLY A 245 9.20 4.82 -8.24
CA GLY A 245 8.94 4.48 -6.84
C GLY A 245 7.63 3.72 -6.66
N GLY A 246 6.57 4.12 -7.36
CA GLY A 246 5.30 3.38 -7.35
C GLY A 246 5.43 1.96 -7.91
N MET A 247 6.19 1.77 -9.00
CA MET A 247 6.47 0.46 -9.58
C MET A 247 7.29 -0.44 -8.66
N ILE A 248 8.31 0.14 -8.00
CA ILE A 248 9.13 -0.55 -7.01
C ILE A 248 8.27 -0.96 -5.81
N PHE A 249 7.42 -0.06 -5.31
CA PHE A 249 6.50 -0.35 -4.21
C PHE A 249 5.47 -1.41 -4.58
N LEU A 250 4.91 -1.36 -5.79
CA LEU A 250 3.99 -2.37 -6.32
C LEU A 250 4.65 -3.75 -6.38
N LEU A 251 5.89 -3.82 -6.88
CA LEU A 251 6.65 -5.05 -6.97
C LEU A 251 6.92 -5.65 -5.59
N LEU A 252 7.39 -4.84 -4.64
CA LEU A 252 7.61 -5.26 -3.26
C LEU A 252 6.32 -5.80 -2.62
N THR A 253 5.24 -5.01 -2.71
CA THR A 253 3.94 -5.37 -2.12
C THR A 253 3.39 -6.66 -2.73
N TRP A 254 3.54 -6.86 -4.04
CA TRP A 254 3.10 -8.09 -4.70
C TRP A 254 3.95 -9.31 -4.31
N LEU A 255 5.27 -9.15 -4.17
CA LEU A 255 6.13 -10.26 -3.73
C LEU A 255 5.89 -10.64 -2.26
N LEU A 256 5.71 -9.67 -1.36
CA LEU A 256 5.34 -9.95 0.02
C LEU A 256 4.03 -10.75 0.10
N LEU A 257 3.00 -10.33 -0.66
CA LEU A 257 1.74 -11.08 -0.76
C LEU A 257 1.91 -12.54 -1.17
N THR A 258 2.93 -12.88 -1.97
CA THR A 258 3.18 -14.28 -2.35
C THR A 258 3.68 -15.16 -1.21
N VAL A 259 4.17 -14.55 -0.12
CA VAL A 259 4.68 -15.24 1.08
C VAL A 259 3.70 -15.14 2.26
N GLU A 260 2.73 -14.23 2.20
CA GLU A 260 1.63 -14.10 3.17
C GLU A 260 0.57 -15.22 3.10
N ILE A 261 0.95 -16.41 2.61
CA ILE A 261 0.07 -17.57 2.48
C ILE A 261 -0.43 -18.05 3.85
N ASP A 262 0.46 -18.09 4.84
CA ASP A 262 0.18 -18.66 6.16
C ASP A 262 -0.14 -17.58 7.21
N GLY A 263 -0.16 -16.30 6.83
CA GLY A 263 -0.53 -15.19 7.70
C GLY A 263 -0.06 -13.82 7.19
N PRO A 264 -0.60 -12.73 7.73
CA PRO A 264 -0.22 -11.37 7.35
C PRO A 264 1.23 -11.07 7.79
N SER A 265 1.96 -10.32 6.95
CA SER A 265 3.35 -9.91 7.19
C SER A 265 3.47 -8.38 7.32
N LEU A 266 2.65 -7.79 8.20
CA LEU A 266 2.54 -6.33 8.33
C LEU A 266 3.88 -5.65 8.58
N GLU A 267 4.68 -6.21 9.48
CA GLU A 267 6.03 -5.75 9.80
C GLU A 267 6.94 -5.67 8.57
N ALA A 268 6.85 -6.65 7.66
CA ALA A 268 7.64 -6.68 6.43
C ALA A 268 7.21 -5.57 5.47
N HIS A 269 5.89 -5.35 5.32
CA HIS A 269 5.37 -4.23 4.52
C HIS A 269 5.81 -2.86 5.07
N GLU A 270 5.76 -2.67 6.39
CA GLU A 270 6.17 -1.43 7.05
C GLU A 270 7.68 -1.19 6.90
N PHE A 271 8.48 -2.21 7.24
CA PHE A 271 9.93 -2.11 7.25
C PHE A 271 10.52 -1.93 5.85
N TYR A 272 10.20 -2.83 4.91
CA TYR A 272 10.76 -2.79 3.56
C TYR A 272 10.13 -1.68 2.70
N GLY A 273 8.89 -1.28 3.01
CA GLY A 273 8.21 -0.18 2.34
C GLY A 273 8.73 1.20 2.74
N ALA A 274 9.23 1.36 3.97
CA ALA A 274 9.63 2.66 4.51
C ALA A 274 10.64 3.43 3.64
N PRO A 275 11.77 2.86 3.18
CA PRO A 275 12.71 3.59 2.32
C PRO A 275 12.07 4.11 1.02
N ILE A 276 11.15 3.34 0.44
CA ILE A 276 10.46 3.71 -0.80
C ILE A 276 9.49 4.87 -0.53
N ILE A 277 8.74 4.82 0.57
CA ILE A 277 7.82 5.88 0.97
C ILE A 277 8.59 7.17 1.31
N GLY A 278 9.72 7.07 2.03
CA GLY A 278 10.61 8.20 2.29
C GLY A 278 11.12 8.84 0.99
N PHE A 279 11.46 8.02 -0.01
CA PHE A 279 11.86 8.50 -1.33
C PHE A 279 10.71 9.18 -2.11
N LEU A 280 9.47 8.69 -1.98
CA LEU A 280 8.29 9.37 -2.52
C LEU A 280 8.09 10.75 -1.86
N ALA A 281 8.25 10.85 -0.53
CA ALA A 281 8.18 12.13 0.20
C ALA A 281 9.28 13.11 -0.25
N LEU A 282 10.49 12.62 -0.50
CA LEU A 282 11.58 13.39 -1.12
C LEU A 282 11.18 13.92 -2.50
N GLY A 283 10.57 13.09 -3.35
CA GLY A 283 10.08 13.50 -4.67
C GLY A 283 9.04 14.61 -4.60
N ILE A 284 8.07 14.51 -3.69
CA ILE A 284 7.08 15.56 -3.46
C ILE A 284 7.76 16.84 -2.96
N THR A 285 8.73 16.73 -2.04
CA THR A 285 9.48 17.88 -1.51
C THR A 285 10.18 18.67 -2.62
N ILE A 286 10.96 17.99 -3.45
CA ILE A 286 11.69 18.59 -4.57
C ILE A 286 10.71 19.20 -5.58
N TYR A 287 9.62 18.50 -5.89
CA TYR A 287 8.57 19.01 -6.75
C TYR A 287 7.93 20.30 -6.21
N SER A 288 7.61 20.32 -4.91
CA SER A 288 6.94 21.44 -4.24
C SER A 288 7.83 22.69 -4.16
N TRP A 289 9.12 22.54 -3.87
CA TRP A 289 10.11 23.63 -4.00
C TRP A 289 10.22 24.12 -5.44
N GLY A 290 10.36 23.20 -6.40
CA GLY A 290 10.71 23.55 -7.77
C GLY A 290 11.97 24.44 -7.79
N ARG A 291 11.84 25.65 -8.33
CA ARG A 291 12.93 26.63 -8.44
C ARG A 291 12.87 27.75 -7.39
N SER A 292 12.06 27.62 -6.34
CA SER A 292 11.90 28.68 -5.33
C SER A 292 13.08 28.82 -4.38
N ILE A 293 13.93 27.79 -4.28
CA ILE A 293 15.10 27.73 -3.41
C ILE A 293 16.34 27.48 -4.26
N GLU A 294 17.45 28.12 -3.91
CA GLU A 294 18.74 27.94 -4.57
C GLU A 294 19.24 26.48 -4.51
N ASN A 295 19.99 26.06 -5.53
CA ASN A 295 20.46 24.68 -5.65
C ASN A 295 21.25 24.20 -4.43
N LYS A 296 22.22 25.01 -3.98
CA LYS A 296 23.08 24.67 -2.83
C LYS A 296 22.26 24.48 -1.56
N THR A 297 21.32 25.38 -1.29
CA THR A 297 20.43 25.32 -0.12
C THR A 297 19.53 24.09 -0.17
N GLN A 298 18.98 23.73 -1.33
CA GLN A 298 18.21 22.48 -1.46
C GLN A 298 19.05 21.26 -1.09
N ILE A 299 20.27 21.14 -1.63
CA ILE A 299 21.16 20.01 -1.30
C ILE A 299 21.52 19.99 0.18
N ILE A 300 21.84 21.13 0.78
CA ILE A 300 22.14 21.19 2.23
C ILE A 300 20.95 20.70 3.05
N ILE A 301 19.73 21.15 2.76
CA ILE A 301 18.53 20.71 3.49
C ILE A 301 18.32 19.20 3.31
N LEU A 302 18.40 18.70 2.06
CA LEU A 302 18.20 17.28 1.77
C LEU A 302 19.25 16.39 2.46
N SER A 303 20.53 16.79 2.44
CA SER A 303 21.61 16.07 3.11
C SER A 303 21.47 16.11 4.63
N THR A 304 21.09 17.25 5.20
CA THR A 304 20.81 17.37 6.64
C THR A 304 19.62 16.49 7.03
N THR A 305 18.54 16.47 6.25
CA THR A 305 17.39 15.61 6.52
C THR A 305 17.74 14.13 6.42
N LEU A 306 18.54 13.72 5.44
CA LEU A 306 19.05 12.35 5.34
C LEU A 306 19.88 11.98 6.58
N LEU A 307 20.79 12.86 7.01
CA LEU A 307 21.61 12.63 8.20
C LEU A 307 20.75 12.52 9.45
N VAL A 308 19.75 13.40 9.63
CA VAL A 308 18.79 13.34 10.74
C VAL A 308 17.98 12.05 10.71
N SER A 309 17.46 11.66 9.53
CA SER A 309 16.68 10.43 9.32
C SER A 309 17.48 9.16 9.66
N LEU A 310 18.79 9.15 9.41
CA LEU A 310 19.64 8.01 9.76
C LEU A 310 20.08 8.01 11.23
N ILE A 311 20.16 9.17 11.88
CA ILE A 311 20.64 9.30 13.27
C ILE A 311 19.50 9.14 14.28
N PHE A 312 18.32 9.71 14.02
CA PHE A 312 17.20 9.68 14.96
C PHE A 312 16.75 8.28 15.42
N PRO A 313 16.75 7.23 14.57
CA PRO A 313 16.39 5.88 14.99
C PRO A 313 17.21 5.35 16.18
N PHE A 314 18.49 5.75 16.29
CA PHE A 314 19.37 5.36 17.41
C PHE A 314 18.99 6.00 18.75
N PHE A 315 18.10 7.00 18.73
CA PHE A 315 17.58 7.68 19.91
C PHE A 315 16.12 7.29 20.21
N SER A 316 15.61 6.21 19.60
CA SER A 316 14.24 5.73 19.81
C SER A 316 13.94 5.48 21.30
N ASP A 317 14.84 4.86 22.03
CA ASP A 317 14.67 4.60 23.48
C ASP A 317 14.62 5.87 24.35
N LEU A 318 15.13 7.01 23.86
CA LEU A 318 15.11 8.29 24.59
C LEU A 318 13.92 9.17 24.22
N ILE A 319 13.37 9.00 23.02
CA ILE A 319 12.27 9.80 22.51
C ILE A 319 10.97 9.04 22.77
N GLN A 320 10.25 9.45 23.82
CA GLN A 320 8.93 8.89 24.12
C GLN A 320 7.94 9.19 22.99
N LEU A 321 7.65 8.18 22.18
CA LEU A 321 6.59 8.20 21.18
C LEU A 321 5.35 7.50 21.74
N PRO A 322 4.14 7.88 21.30
CA PRO A 322 2.91 7.24 21.78
C PRO A 322 2.76 5.83 21.18
N GLY A 323 1.83 5.05 21.75
CA GLY A 323 1.55 3.69 21.33
C GLY A 323 2.70 2.74 21.67
N ASP A 324 2.91 1.76 20.81
CA ASP A 324 3.77 0.60 21.01
C ASP A 324 5.17 0.85 20.44
N SER A 325 5.72 2.03 20.73
CA SER A 325 6.96 2.49 20.10
C SER A 325 8.18 1.62 20.41
N ASP A 326 8.14 0.91 21.53
CA ASP A 326 9.21 0.03 22.00
C ASP A 326 9.16 -1.39 21.39
N LEU A 327 8.05 -1.78 20.74
CA LEU A 327 7.93 -3.09 20.13
C LEU A 327 8.88 -3.23 18.93
N VAL A 328 9.45 -4.42 18.79
CA VAL A 328 10.45 -4.75 17.76
C VAL A 328 9.75 -5.20 16.49
N ILE A 329 10.09 -4.58 15.34
CA ILE A 329 9.61 -4.99 14.01
C ILE A 329 10.55 -6.04 13.39
N THR A 330 11.86 -5.84 13.52
CA THR A 330 12.87 -6.76 13.00
C THR A 330 14.12 -6.68 13.86
N SER A 331 15.05 -7.63 13.71
CA SER A 331 16.22 -7.80 14.58
C SER A 331 16.95 -6.47 14.87
N GLY A 332 16.69 -5.87 16.04
CA GLY A 332 17.31 -4.63 16.50
C GLY A 332 16.64 -3.32 16.06
N ILE A 333 15.46 -3.34 15.44
CA ILE A 333 14.74 -2.15 14.97
C ILE A 333 13.32 -2.14 15.55
N THR A 334 13.01 -1.10 16.33
CA THR A 334 11.68 -0.88 16.93
C THR A 334 10.73 -0.10 16.02
N ARG A 335 9.44 -0.14 16.34
CA ARG A 335 8.40 0.68 15.69
C ARG A 335 8.73 2.17 15.80
N GLY A 336 9.17 2.62 16.97
CA GLY A 336 9.63 3.99 17.20
C GLY A 336 10.82 4.36 16.34
N ALA A 337 11.81 3.47 16.18
CA ALA A 337 12.96 3.69 15.30
C ALA A 337 12.53 3.88 13.83
N LEU A 338 11.57 3.09 13.34
CA LEU A 338 11.04 3.21 11.98
C LEU A 338 10.30 4.54 11.75
N VAL A 339 9.48 4.96 12.71
CA VAL A 339 8.81 6.27 12.68
C VAL A 339 9.81 7.41 12.68
N LEU A 340 10.84 7.34 13.53
CA LEU A 340 11.91 8.34 13.59
C LEU A 340 12.77 8.40 12.33
N PHE A 341 12.87 7.30 11.58
CA PHE A 341 13.48 7.28 10.26
C PHE A 341 12.63 8.05 9.23
N LEU A 342 11.31 7.85 9.23
CA LEU A 342 10.40 8.42 8.22
C LEU A 342 9.95 9.85 8.52
N LEU A 343 9.75 10.19 9.79
CA LEU A 343 9.17 11.46 10.23
C LEU A 343 9.93 12.69 9.70
N PRO A 344 11.29 12.72 9.68
CA PRO A 344 12.03 13.84 9.10
C PRO A 344 11.70 14.12 7.63
N TRP A 345 11.50 13.06 6.82
CA TRP A 345 11.11 13.21 5.41
C TRP A 345 9.72 13.78 5.25
N PHE A 346 8.76 13.32 6.05
CA PHE A 346 7.40 13.82 5.99
C PHE A 346 7.27 15.26 6.51
N LEU A 347 7.90 15.58 7.64
CA LEU A 347 7.95 16.94 8.17
C LEU A 347 8.60 17.91 7.17
N LEU A 348 9.69 17.48 6.51
CA LEU A 348 10.30 18.25 5.44
C LEU A 348 9.33 18.44 4.27
N SER A 349 8.60 17.41 3.85
CA SER A 349 7.68 17.48 2.72
C SER A 349 6.44 18.34 2.97
N LEU A 350 6.02 18.45 4.24
CA LEU A 350 4.80 19.13 4.66
C LEU A 350 4.87 20.64 4.36
N ILE A 351 5.95 21.31 4.78
CA ILE A 351 6.09 22.76 4.69
C ILE A 351 6.07 23.25 3.23
N PRO A 352 6.90 22.71 2.30
CA PRO A 352 6.92 23.14 0.91
C PRO A 352 5.59 22.86 0.21
N THR A 353 4.96 21.72 0.51
CA THR A 353 3.69 21.34 -0.12
C THR A 353 2.55 22.25 0.34
N PHE A 354 2.53 22.64 1.62
CA PHE A 354 1.60 23.64 2.14
C PHE A 354 1.80 25.02 1.48
N LEU A 355 3.05 25.49 1.38
CA LEU A 355 3.36 26.76 0.71
C LEU A 355 2.96 26.73 -0.77
N ARG A 356 3.16 25.60 -1.45
CA ARG A 356 2.78 25.38 -2.84
C ARG A 356 1.26 25.45 -3.02
N LEU A 357 0.51 24.79 -2.13
CA LEU A 357 -0.95 24.87 -2.10
C LEU A 357 -1.40 26.32 -1.91
N LYS A 358 -0.90 27.01 -0.87
CA LYS A 358 -1.22 28.42 -0.58
C LYS A 358 -1.00 29.34 -1.78
N ASN A 359 0.12 29.20 -2.48
CA ASN A 359 0.42 29.98 -3.67
C ASN A 359 -0.56 29.69 -4.81
N THR A 360 -0.94 28.43 -4.98
CA THR A 360 -1.91 28.01 -6.00
C THR A 360 -3.32 28.48 -5.67
N THR A 361 -3.72 28.49 -4.40
CA THR A 361 -4.99 29.06 -3.92
C THR A 361 -5.08 30.54 -4.26
N LYS A 362 -4.01 31.32 -4.02
CA LYS A 362 -3.96 32.74 -4.37
C LYS A 362 -4.14 32.96 -5.88
N LEU A 363 -3.46 32.15 -6.70
CA LEU A 363 -3.60 32.20 -8.16
C LEU A 363 -5.01 31.85 -8.63
N LEU A 364 -5.61 30.81 -8.03
CA LEU A 364 -6.97 30.37 -8.33
C LEU A 364 -7.98 31.48 -8.02
N TYR A 365 -7.89 32.08 -6.83
CA TYR A 365 -8.77 33.18 -6.41
C TYR A 365 -8.68 34.39 -7.34
N GLY A 366 -7.46 34.83 -7.66
CA GLY A 366 -7.25 35.94 -8.59
C GLY A 366 -7.79 35.64 -10.00
N LYS A 367 -7.72 34.39 -10.44
CA LYS A 367 -8.21 33.96 -11.75
C LYS A 367 -9.72 33.81 -11.81
N PHE A 368 -10.35 33.31 -10.76
CA PHE A 368 -11.81 33.26 -10.68
C PHE A 368 -12.42 34.66 -10.67
N LYS A 369 -11.77 35.60 -9.96
CA LYS A 369 -12.19 37.01 -9.93
C LYS A 369 -12.12 37.68 -11.32
N ASN A 370 -11.07 37.40 -12.10
CA ASN A 370 -10.82 38.11 -13.37
C ASN A 370 -11.45 37.42 -14.59
N ASP A 371 -11.37 36.08 -14.68
CA ASP A 371 -11.70 35.30 -15.88
C ASP A 371 -12.99 34.45 -15.70
N GLY A 372 -13.58 34.44 -14.50
CA GLY A 372 -14.69 33.57 -14.13
C GLY A 372 -14.29 32.11 -13.86
N ILE A 373 -15.18 31.33 -13.23
CA ILE A 373 -14.88 29.97 -12.72
C ILE A 373 -14.64 28.96 -13.87
N ARG A 374 -15.37 29.10 -15.00
CA ARG A 374 -15.39 28.11 -16.10
C ARG A 374 -14.52 28.46 -17.31
N SER A 375 -13.59 29.41 -17.19
CA SER A 375 -12.65 29.73 -18.28
C SER A 375 -11.61 28.59 -18.49
N ASN A 376 -11.01 28.52 -19.68
CA ASN A 376 -9.97 27.51 -19.98
C ASN A 376 -8.72 27.67 -19.07
N ARG A 377 -8.36 28.92 -18.73
CA ARG A 377 -7.25 29.19 -17.82
C ARG A 377 -7.61 28.82 -16.38
N SER A 378 -8.84 29.13 -15.97
CA SER A 378 -9.39 28.76 -14.67
C SER A 378 -9.41 27.24 -14.49
N SER A 379 -9.92 26.47 -15.47
CA SER A 379 -9.95 24.99 -15.38
C SER A 379 -8.57 24.35 -15.24
N LYS A 380 -7.53 24.84 -15.94
CA LYS A 380 -6.16 24.33 -15.77
C LYS A 380 -5.62 24.58 -14.36
N ILE A 381 -5.88 25.75 -13.80
CA ILE A 381 -5.43 26.12 -12.46
C ILE A 381 -6.24 25.36 -11.39
N THR A 382 -7.53 25.13 -11.61
CA THR A 382 -8.38 24.28 -10.76
C THR A 382 -7.85 22.85 -10.67
N LYS A 383 -7.42 22.27 -11.80
CA LYS A 383 -6.80 20.93 -11.81
C LYS A 383 -5.47 20.90 -11.07
N LEU A 384 -4.64 21.92 -11.27
CA LEU A 384 -3.36 22.06 -10.56
C LEU A 384 -3.59 22.24 -9.04
N PHE A 385 -4.59 23.03 -8.66
CA PHE A 385 -5.03 23.19 -7.28
C PHE A 385 -5.48 21.87 -6.67
N GLY A 386 -6.32 21.10 -7.38
CA GLY A 386 -6.74 19.76 -6.95
C GLY A 386 -5.57 18.80 -6.72
N SER A 387 -4.57 18.81 -7.61
CA SER A 387 -3.33 18.04 -7.43
C SER A 387 -2.55 18.48 -6.19
N HIS A 388 -2.39 19.78 -5.93
CA HIS A 388 -1.68 20.25 -4.73
C HIS A 388 -2.45 19.96 -3.43
N ILE A 389 -3.79 19.99 -3.44
CA ILE A 389 -4.59 19.50 -2.30
C ILE A 389 -4.30 18.02 -2.08
N SER A 390 -4.33 17.21 -3.15
CA SER A 390 -4.10 15.77 -3.06
C SER A 390 -2.71 15.45 -2.51
N HIS A 391 -1.67 16.16 -2.96
CA HIS A 391 -0.31 15.98 -2.46
C HIS A 391 -0.14 16.39 -0.99
N LEU A 392 -0.83 17.43 -0.52
CA LEU A 392 -0.82 17.75 0.91
C LEU A 392 -1.61 16.71 1.71
N GLY A 393 -2.75 16.25 1.17
CA GLY A 393 -3.58 15.22 1.76
C GLY A 393 -2.84 13.90 1.96
N ILE A 394 -2.08 13.43 0.96
CA ILE A 394 -1.28 12.20 1.11
C ILE A 394 -0.17 12.34 2.15
N ILE A 395 0.49 13.50 2.28
CA ILE A 395 1.50 13.72 3.33
C ILE A 395 0.86 13.63 4.72
N LEU A 396 -0.28 14.30 4.92
CA LEU A 396 -1.00 14.25 6.20
C LEU A 396 -1.49 12.83 6.52
N LEU A 397 -2.00 12.13 5.50
CA LEU A 397 -2.42 10.75 5.62
C LEU A 397 -1.26 9.85 6.06
N LEU A 398 -0.09 9.97 5.42
CA LEU A 398 1.09 9.17 5.74
C LEU A 398 1.64 9.49 7.15
N ILE A 399 1.67 10.76 7.55
CA ILE A 399 2.00 11.14 8.93
C ILE A 399 1.02 10.50 9.91
N GLY A 400 -0.29 10.57 9.63
CA GLY A 400 -1.31 9.92 10.47
C GLY A 400 -1.12 8.40 10.57
N HIS A 401 -0.72 7.72 9.48
CA HIS A 401 -0.45 6.27 9.52
C HIS A 401 0.78 5.93 10.35
N LEU A 402 1.84 6.77 10.37
CA LEU A 402 2.96 6.54 11.29
C LEU A 402 2.49 6.42 12.74
N PHE A 403 1.53 7.26 13.15
CA PHE A 403 1.02 7.25 14.53
C PHE A 403 -0.10 6.24 14.78
N THR A 404 -0.91 5.89 13.78
CA THR A 404 -2.10 5.03 13.97
C THR A 404 -1.94 3.58 13.52
N THR A 405 -0.92 3.26 12.73
CA THR A 405 -0.66 1.89 12.25
C THR A 405 0.75 1.44 12.59
N THR A 406 1.77 2.28 12.35
CA THR A 406 3.15 1.87 12.61
C THR A 406 3.50 1.88 14.10
N LEU A 407 3.02 2.86 14.85
CA LEU A 407 3.16 2.93 16.31
C LEU A 407 2.08 2.15 17.06
N VAL A 408 1.12 1.50 16.41
CA VAL A 408 0.09 0.73 17.11
C VAL A 408 0.00 -0.66 16.51
N ASP A 409 0.55 -1.62 17.22
CA ASP A 409 0.49 -3.02 16.86
C ASP A 409 -0.87 -3.62 17.24
N ARG A 410 -1.69 -3.89 16.23
CA ARG A 410 -3.02 -4.45 16.44
C ARG A 410 -3.02 -5.92 16.82
N SER A 411 -1.87 -6.58 16.74
CA SER A 411 -1.70 -7.98 17.12
C SER A 411 -1.11 -8.16 18.52
N ASP A 412 -0.66 -7.07 19.15
CA ASP A 412 0.00 -7.16 20.45
C ASP A 412 -1.02 -7.44 21.58
N PRO A 413 -0.78 -8.47 22.42
CA PRO A 413 -1.70 -8.83 23.50
C PRO A 413 -1.84 -7.77 24.60
N SER A 414 -0.93 -6.78 24.70
CA SER A 414 -1.02 -5.73 25.72
C SER A 414 -2.25 -4.83 25.55
N HIS A 415 -2.90 -4.85 24.38
CA HIS A 415 -4.15 -4.13 24.13
C HIS A 415 -5.40 -4.86 24.66
N LEU A 416 -5.25 -6.08 25.18
CA LEU A 416 -6.34 -6.87 25.74
C LEU A 416 -6.60 -6.48 27.21
N VAL A 417 -7.86 -6.22 27.54
CA VAL A 417 -8.31 -5.84 28.87
C VAL A 417 -9.45 -6.76 29.29
N ASP A 418 -9.25 -7.46 30.40
CA ASP A 418 -10.28 -8.26 31.06
C ASP A 418 -11.10 -7.36 31.99
N LEU A 419 -12.41 -7.28 31.75
CA LEU A 419 -13.35 -6.49 32.54
C LEU A 419 -14.33 -7.39 33.29
N LYS A 420 -14.49 -7.12 34.58
CA LYS A 420 -15.53 -7.73 35.41
C LYS A 420 -16.67 -6.75 35.63
N LYS A 421 -17.88 -7.28 35.75
CA LYS A 421 -19.10 -6.48 35.90
C LYS A 421 -18.99 -5.57 37.12
N ASP A 422 -19.27 -4.29 36.90
CA ASP A 422 -19.21 -3.20 37.88
C ASP A 422 -17.83 -2.88 38.50
N GLU A 423 -16.77 -3.56 38.08
CA GLU A 423 -15.39 -3.27 38.47
C GLU A 423 -14.74 -2.26 37.51
N THR A 424 -13.91 -1.38 38.06
CA THR A 424 -13.15 -0.39 37.27
C THR A 424 -11.73 -0.90 37.04
N VAL A 425 -11.31 -0.93 35.78
CA VAL A 425 -9.96 -1.34 35.36
C VAL A 425 -9.25 -0.15 34.71
N GLU A 426 -8.01 0.12 35.12
CA GLU A 426 -7.19 1.19 34.55
C GLU A 426 -6.38 0.66 33.34
N PHE A 427 -6.44 1.39 32.22
CA PHE A 427 -5.73 1.08 30.99
C PHE A 427 -5.30 2.36 30.26
N ASN A 428 -4.00 2.59 30.10
CA ASN A 428 -3.43 3.72 29.34
C ASN A 428 -4.10 5.08 29.63
N ASN A 429 -4.19 5.43 30.93
CA ASN A 429 -4.84 6.64 31.48
C ASN A 429 -6.38 6.71 31.36
N LEU A 430 -7.01 5.63 30.89
CA LEU A 430 -8.47 5.47 30.90
C LEU A 430 -8.86 4.52 32.02
N GLU A 431 -10.02 4.76 32.60
CA GLU A 431 -10.68 3.91 33.59
C GLU A 431 -11.92 3.30 32.91
N LEU A 432 -11.90 1.99 32.70
CA LEU A 432 -12.94 1.26 31.97
C LEU A 432 -13.82 0.49 32.95
N LYS A 433 -15.14 0.59 32.79
CA LYS A 433 -16.10 -0.08 33.64
C LYS A 433 -17.16 -0.81 32.82
N PHE A 434 -17.19 -2.13 32.90
CA PHE A 434 -18.24 -2.96 32.30
C PHE A 434 -19.52 -2.88 33.12
N LYS A 435 -20.62 -2.41 32.51
CA LYS A 435 -21.90 -2.19 33.20
C LYS A 435 -22.91 -3.30 32.93
N ASN A 436 -23.22 -3.52 31.65
CA ASN A 436 -24.24 -4.48 31.29
C ASN A 436 -24.08 -5.01 29.87
N VAL A 437 -24.81 -6.08 29.56
CA VAL A 437 -24.95 -6.63 28.20
C VAL A 437 -26.31 -6.25 27.65
N GLU A 438 -26.36 -5.81 26.41
CA GLU A 438 -27.60 -5.50 25.68
C GLU A 438 -27.74 -6.43 24.48
N ILE A 439 -28.92 -7.03 24.31
CA ILE A 439 -29.25 -7.88 23.16
C ILE A 439 -30.35 -7.17 22.37
N VAL A 440 -30.08 -6.91 21.08
CA VAL A 440 -31.02 -6.27 20.17
C VAL A 440 -31.35 -7.25 19.04
N SER A 441 -32.62 -7.62 18.90
CA SER A 441 -33.07 -8.47 17.80
C SER A 441 -33.19 -7.66 16.51
N SER A 442 -32.97 -8.29 15.35
CA SER A 442 -33.20 -7.66 14.04
C SER A 442 -34.65 -7.17 13.81
N ASN A 443 -35.62 -7.69 14.57
CA ASN A 443 -37.01 -7.26 14.51
C ASN A 443 -37.33 -6.03 15.40
N ASP A 444 -36.38 -5.59 16.22
CA ASP A 444 -36.53 -4.45 17.11
C ASP A 444 -36.32 -3.13 16.34
N GLU A 445 -37.12 -2.10 16.65
CA GLU A 445 -36.94 -0.76 16.06
C GLU A 445 -35.61 -0.11 16.44
N SER A 446 -35.01 -0.53 17.56
CA SER A 446 -33.71 -0.07 18.04
C SER A 446 -32.52 -0.73 17.32
N TYR A 447 -32.75 -1.70 16.43
CA TYR A 447 -31.69 -2.37 15.69
C TYR A 447 -31.02 -1.41 14.70
N ALA A 448 -29.82 -0.95 15.05
CA ALA A 448 -29.09 0.06 14.28
C ALA A 448 -28.48 -0.47 12.96
N TYR A 449 -28.50 -1.79 12.74
CA TYR A 449 -27.82 -2.42 11.62
C TYR A 449 -28.78 -2.83 10.51
N SER A 450 -28.28 -2.88 9.27
CA SER A 450 -29.05 -3.31 8.09
C SER A 450 -28.78 -4.76 7.69
N ILE A 451 -27.93 -5.45 8.44
CA ILE A 451 -27.46 -6.82 8.22
C ILE A 451 -27.44 -7.56 9.56
N GLY A 452 -27.37 -8.89 9.52
CA GLY A 452 -27.37 -9.73 10.72
C GLY A 452 -28.78 -9.94 11.26
N ASP A 453 -28.93 -11.01 12.03
CA ASP A 453 -30.21 -11.45 12.59
C ASP A 453 -30.40 -10.99 14.05
N GLY A 454 -29.35 -10.47 14.67
CA GLY A 454 -29.34 -9.88 15.99
C GLY A 454 -27.97 -9.30 16.34
N TYR A 455 -27.95 -8.52 17.41
CA TYR A 455 -26.76 -7.85 17.93
C TYR A 455 -26.66 -8.08 19.44
N ILE A 456 -25.44 -8.33 19.92
CA ILE A 456 -25.11 -8.33 21.34
C ILE A 456 -24.01 -7.32 21.59
N GLY A 457 -24.27 -6.33 22.45
CA GLY A 457 -23.33 -5.29 22.82
C GLY A 457 -23.02 -5.35 24.30
N ILE A 458 -21.82 -4.92 24.68
CA ILE A 458 -21.45 -4.72 26.08
C ILE A 458 -21.32 -3.22 26.35
N ILE A 459 -21.99 -2.72 27.36
CA ILE A 459 -21.92 -1.30 27.73
C ILE A 459 -20.70 -1.10 28.62
N VAL A 460 -19.74 -0.32 28.12
CA VAL A 460 -18.51 0.04 28.82
C VAL A 460 -18.48 1.55 29.02
N GLU A 461 -18.54 1.99 30.28
CA GLU A 461 -18.33 3.39 30.65
C GLU A 461 -16.83 3.69 30.66
N VAL A 462 -16.44 4.79 30.02
CA VAL A 462 -15.04 5.23 29.94
C VAL A 462 -14.87 6.50 30.75
N TYR A 463 -13.99 6.44 31.76
CA TYR A 463 -13.64 7.55 32.63
C TYR A 463 -12.19 7.98 32.38
N GLU A 464 -11.89 9.26 32.63
CA GLU A 464 -10.53 9.80 32.65
C GLU A 464 -10.39 10.71 33.88
N ASN A 465 -9.48 10.39 34.79
CA ASN A 465 -9.33 11.07 36.08
C ASN A 465 -10.66 11.12 36.87
N GLY A 466 -11.41 10.02 36.89
CA GLY A 466 -12.71 9.90 37.56
C GLY A 466 -13.89 10.68 36.93
N ILE A 467 -13.72 11.32 35.77
CA ILE A 467 -14.80 12.01 35.04
C ILE A 467 -15.28 11.11 33.90
N LEU A 468 -16.59 10.85 33.82
CA LEU A 468 -17.19 10.11 32.71
C LEU A 468 -16.97 10.88 31.41
N LYS A 469 -16.27 10.28 30.46
CA LYS A 469 -15.95 10.86 29.16
C LYS A 469 -16.93 10.43 28.09
N ASP A 470 -17.18 9.13 28.03
CA ASP A 470 -18.01 8.52 27.00
C ASP A 470 -18.56 7.17 27.48
N GLU A 471 -19.54 6.66 26.76
CA GLU A 471 -20.07 5.31 26.92
C GLU A 471 -19.95 4.61 25.57
N VAL A 472 -19.24 3.47 25.53
CA VAL A 472 -19.02 2.70 24.30
C VAL A 472 -19.69 1.35 24.40
N MET A 473 -20.24 0.90 23.28
CA MET A 473 -20.94 -0.37 23.14
C MET A 473 -20.32 -1.23 22.03
N PRO A 474 -19.12 -1.81 22.24
CA PRO A 474 -18.59 -2.82 21.33
C PRO A 474 -19.44 -4.09 21.40
N GLY A 475 -19.52 -4.84 20.30
CA GLY A 475 -20.46 -5.96 20.23
C GLY A 475 -20.21 -6.95 19.11
N MET A 476 -21.21 -7.79 18.85
CA MET A 476 -21.20 -8.77 17.76
C MET A 476 -22.56 -8.86 17.08
N LEU A 477 -22.53 -8.99 15.75
CA LEU A 477 -23.68 -9.37 14.95
C LEU A 477 -23.73 -10.89 14.81
N SER A 478 -24.93 -11.46 14.90
CA SER A 478 -25.18 -12.87 14.62
C SER A 478 -25.78 -13.10 13.24
N PHE A 479 -25.39 -14.20 12.61
CA PHE A 479 -25.90 -14.66 11.33
C PHE A 479 -26.30 -16.13 11.44
N TYR A 480 -27.57 -16.44 11.25
CA TYR A 480 -28.08 -17.81 11.28
C TYR A 480 -27.96 -18.45 9.90
N SER A 481 -27.21 -19.54 9.82
CA SER A 481 -27.15 -20.39 8.63
C SER A 481 -28.40 -21.28 8.53
N PRO A 482 -28.90 -21.59 7.31
CA PRO A 482 -29.93 -22.62 7.12
C PRO A 482 -29.55 -24.00 7.67
N SER A 483 -28.25 -24.26 7.87
CA SER A 483 -27.73 -25.48 8.50
C SER A 483 -27.85 -25.50 10.02
N GLY A 484 -28.31 -24.41 10.64
CA GLY A 484 -28.43 -24.24 12.09
C GLY A 484 -27.17 -23.73 12.79
N SER A 485 -26.08 -23.46 12.05
CA SER A 485 -24.90 -22.81 12.62
C SER A 485 -25.12 -21.30 12.79
N VAL A 486 -24.54 -20.74 13.87
CA VAL A 486 -24.50 -19.30 14.11
C VAL A 486 -23.10 -18.82 13.83
N ILE A 487 -22.97 -17.81 12.97
CA ILE A 487 -21.70 -17.13 12.70
C ILE A 487 -21.78 -15.77 13.38
N ALA A 488 -20.78 -15.44 14.20
CA ALA A 488 -20.67 -14.12 14.81
C ALA A 488 -19.65 -13.26 14.07
N ARG A 489 -19.93 -11.97 13.99
CA ARG A 489 -19.01 -10.95 13.46
C ARG A 489 -18.85 -9.84 14.49
N SER A 490 -17.61 -9.55 14.88
CA SER A 490 -17.32 -8.41 15.78
C SER A 490 -17.70 -7.09 15.12
N GLU A 491 -18.40 -6.26 15.88
CA GLU A 491 -18.63 -4.85 15.60
C GLU A 491 -17.88 -4.01 16.64
N VAL A 492 -17.19 -2.99 16.12
CA VAL A 492 -16.35 -2.12 16.93
C VAL A 492 -17.14 -0.89 17.32
N ASP A 493 -16.82 -0.33 18.49
CA ASP A 493 -17.26 1.01 18.85
C ASP A 493 -16.04 1.90 19.12
N ARG A 494 -16.24 3.22 19.09
CA ARG A 494 -15.14 4.18 19.22
C ARG A 494 -15.52 5.44 19.99
N MET A 495 -14.55 5.93 20.73
CA MET A 495 -14.56 7.27 21.33
C MET A 495 -13.68 8.21 20.49
N VAL A 496 -14.23 9.37 20.11
CA VAL A 496 -13.50 10.36 19.30
C VAL A 496 -12.89 11.43 20.20
N GLY A 497 -11.56 11.53 20.22
CA GLY A 497 -10.81 12.50 21.02
C GLY A 497 -10.17 13.61 20.19
N LEU A 498 -9.60 14.60 20.90
CA LEU A 498 -8.85 15.70 20.27
C LEU A 498 -7.48 15.24 19.73
N THR A 499 -6.85 14.27 20.39
CA THR A 499 -5.51 13.76 20.06
C THR A 499 -5.56 12.52 19.17
N GLY A 500 -6.68 11.81 19.15
CA GLY A 500 -6.86 10.56 18.42
C GLY A 500 -8.20 9.90 18.75
N ASP A 501 -8.50 8.81 18.05
CA ASP A 501 -9.67 7.97 18.30
C ASP A 501 -9.24 6.82 19.22
N THR A 502 -10.09 6.41 20.15
CA THR A 502 -9.93 5.16 20.90
C THR A 502 -10.93 4.16 20.35
N ILE A 503 -10.45 3.01 19.87
CA ILE A 503 -11.29 1.94 19.34
C ILE A 503 -11.40 0.86 20.39
N VAL A 504 -12.62 0.42 20.66
CA VAL A 504 -12.90 -0.71 21.54
C VAL A 504 -13.53 -1.83 20.72
N ILE A 505 -12.98 -3.02 20.87
CA ILE A 505 -13.38 -4.22 20.12
C ILE A 505 -13.72 -5.31 21.12
N LEU A 506 -14.84 -5.97 20.92
CA LEU A 506 -15.19 -7.16 21.69
C LEU A 506 -14.43 -8.38 21.12
N ASP A 507 -13.71 -9.10 21.97
CA ASP A 507 -12.97 -10.30 21.57
C ASP A 507 -13.92 -11.47 21.29
N VAL A 508 -13.96 -11.89 20.02
CA VAL A 508 -14.84 -12.98 19.55
C VAL A 508 -14.38 -14.34 20.08
N PHE A 509 -13.10 -14.53 20.43
CA PHE A 509 -12.62 -15.85 20.85
C PHE A 509 -13.07 -16.25 22.26
N GLN A 510 -13.43 -15.28 23.10
CA GLN A 510 -14.13 -15.53 24.38
C GLN A 510 -15.65 -15.46 24.25
N SER A 511 -16.19 -15.26 23.05
CA SER A 511 -17.62 -15.04 22.85
C SER A 511 -18.51 -16.25 23.07
N ASN A 512 -18.01 -17.47 23.32
CA ASN A 512 -18.88 -18.64 23.51
C ASN A 512 -19.94 -18.43 24.60
N ASP A 513 -19.58 -17.76 25.70
CA ASP A 513 -20.51 -17.45 26.79
C ASP A 513 -21.50 -16.35 26.40
N LEU A 514 -21.07 -15.36 25.62
CA LEU A 514 -21.92 -14.30 25.05
C LEU A 514 -22.85 -14.83 23.94
N LEU A 515 -22.39 -15.77 23.13
CA LEU A 515 -23.16 -16.46 22.10
C LEU A 515 -24.20 -17.37 22.77
N SER A 516 -23.82 -18.05 23.85
CA SER A 516 -24.75 -18.80 24.69
C SER A 516 -25.84 -17.86 25.24
N ALA A 517 -25.46 -16.73 25.84
CA ALA A 517 -26.39 -15.71 26.33
C ALA A 517 -27.35 -15.20 25.23
N MET A 518 -26.87 -15.07 23.98
CA MET A 518 -27.71 -14.70 22.84
C MET A 518 -28.71 -15.80 22.46
N ILE A 519 -28.31 -17.07 22.51
CA ILE A 519 -29.18 -18.22 22.21
C ILE A 519 -30.23 -18.44 23.31
N THR A 520 -29.83 -18.27 24.57
CA THR A 520 -30.69 -18.51 25.74
C THR A 520 -31.52 -17.29 26.15
N GLY A 521 -31.10 -16.09 25.73
CA GLY A 521 -31.68 -14.82 26.16
C GLY A 521 -31.34 -14.44 27.61
N THR A 522 -30.33 -15.08 28.23
CA THR A 522 -29.91 -14.83 29.62
C THR A 522 -28.68 -13.94 29.68
N THR A 523 -28.87 -12.62 29.84
CA THR A 523 -27.77 -11.63 29.93
C THR A 523 -27.17 -11.52 31.33
N ASP A 524 -27.90 -11.93 32.37
CA ASP A 524 -27.50 -11.76 33.77
C ASP A 524 -26.37 -12.69 34.22
N GLU A 525 -26.07 -13.72 33.43
CA GLU A 525 -25.03 -14.73 33.72
C GLU A 525 -23.63 -14.30 33.24
N VAL A 526 -23.53 -13.18 32.51
CA VAL A 526 -22.25 -12.67 31.99
C VAL A 526 -21.59 -11.76 33.03
N GLU A 527 -20.60 -12.29 33.74
CA GLU A 527 -19.87 -11.57 34.79
C GLU A 527 -18.50 -11.02 34.33
N GLU A 528 -17.92 -11.59 33.28
CA GLU A 528 -16.58 -11.22 32.77
C GLU A 528 -16.59 -11.14 31.25
N VAL A 529 -15.94 -10.11 30.71
CA VAL A 529 -15.80 -9.87 29.28
C VAL A 529 -14.40 -9.37 28.96
N ARG A 530 -13.84 -9.83 27.84
CA ARG A 530 -12.57 -9.33 27.31
C ARG A 530 -12.78 -8.39 26.15
N ILE A 531 -12.15 -7.24 26.22
CA ILE A 531 -12.12 -6.26 25.14
C ILE A 531 -10.69 -5.99 24.68
N THR A 532 -10.55 -5.56 23.44
CA THR A 532 -9.31 -4.99 22.92
C THR A 532 -9.49 -3.48 22.81
N VAL A 533 -8.56 -2.70 23.38
CA VAL A 533 -8.62 -1.24 23.38
C VAL A 533 -7.39 -0.68 22.67
N HIS A 534 -7.61 -0.01 21.54
CA HIS A 534 -6.55 0.65 20.79
C HIS A 534 -6.69 2.16 20.83
N GLN A 535 -5.67 2.85 21.35
CA GLN A 535 -5.56 4.30 21.23
C GLN A 535 -4.83 4.63 19.92
N LEU A 536 -5.48 5.38 19.02
CA LEU A 536 -4.96 5.73 17.70
C LEU A 536 -4.58 7.22 17.64
N PRO A 537 -3.39 7.61 18.14
CA PRO A 537 -2.94 8.99 18.12
C PRO A 537 -2.83 9.48 16.67
N GLY A 538 -3.31 10.70 16.38
CA GLY A 538 -3.21 11.27 15.04
C GLY A 538 -4.23 10.72 14.02
N SER A 539 -5.25 9.97 14.43
CA SER A 539 -6.37 9.51 13.57
C SER A 539 -6.97 10.64 12.72
N HIS A 540 -7.09 11.84 13.30
CA HIS A 540 -7.59 13.03 12.62
C HIS A 540 -6.76 13.43 11.39
N LEU A 541 -5.44 13.18 11.39
CA LEU A 541 -4.58 13.44 10.23
C LEU A 541 -4.89 12.47 9.08
N VAL A 542 -5.21 11.22 9.40
CA VAL A 542 -5.65 10.22 8.42
C VAL A 542 -6.97 10.66 7.77
N TRP A 543 -7.96 11.03 8.59
CA TRP A 543 -9.26 11.51 8.10
C TRP A 543 -9.14 12.82 7.30
N LEU A 544 -8.38 13.79 7.80
CA LEU A 544 -8.13 15.04 7.08
C LEU A 544 -7.43 14.78 5.74
N GLY A 545 -6.44 13.89 5.72
CA GLY A 545 -5.74 13.48 4.51
C GLY A 545 -6.69 12.89 3.47
N TRP A 546 -7.59 11.98 3.88
CA TRP A 546 -8.63 11.42 3.02
C TRP A 546 -9.59 12.47 2.46
N ILE A 547 -10.11 13.36 3.31
CA ILE A 547 -10.99 14.46 2.89
C ILE A 547 -10.29 15.31 1.84
N MET A 548 -9.01 15.64 2.05
CA MET A 548 -8.22 16.40 1.10
C MET A 548 -7.99 15.65 -0.22
N LEU A 549 -7.71 14.35 -0.19
CA LEU A 549 -7.58 13.53 -1.40
C LEU A 549 -8.89 13.50 -2.21
N ILE A 550 -10.03 13.32 -1.55
CA ILE A 550 -11.36 13.34 -2.19
C ILE A 550 -11.64 14.70 -2.81
N LEU A 551 -11.43 15.79 -2.05
CA LEU A 551 -11.60 17.15 -2.55
C LEU A 551 -10.67 17.45 -3.73
N GLY A 552 -9.40 17.06 -3.61
CA GLY A 552 -8.41 17.18 -4.66
C GLY A 552 -8.83 16.48 -5.93
N GLY A 553 -9.29 15.22 -5.82
CA GLY A 553 -9.89 14.44 -6.89
C GLY A 553 -11.07 15.17 -7.55
N PHE A 554 -12.01 15.68 -6.76
CA PHE A 554 -13.15 16.45 -7.27
C PHE A 554 -12.71 17.66 -8.10
N PHE A 555 -11.73 18.45 -7.62
CA PHE A 555 -11.21 19.59 -8.37
C PHE A 555 -10.52 19.20 -9.69
N THR A 556 -9.94 17.99 -9.78
CA THR A 556 -9.38 17.51 -11.06
C THR A 556 -10.43 17.15 -12.09
N LEU A 557 -11.64 16.78 -11.66
CA LEU A 557 -12.79 16.43 -12.52
C LEU A 557 -13.49 17.66 -13.10
N ILE A 558 -13.24 18.87 -12.56
CA ILE A 558 -13.85 20.11 -13.07
C ILE A 558 -13.33 20.39 -14.48
N THR A 559 -14.18 20.05 -15.45
CA THR A 559 -13.94 20.27 -16.87
C THR A 559 -14.78 21.43 -17.40
N LYS A 560 -14.38 21.92 -18.57
CA LYS A 560 -15.04 23.02 -19.28
C LYS A 560 -16.52 22.70 -19.54
N GLU A 561 -17.39 23.69 -19.37
CA GLU A 561 -18.70 23.67 -20.01
C GLU A 561 -18.51 23.96 -21.51
N LYS A 562 -18.67 22.95 -22.37
CA LYS A 562 -18.68 23.14 -23.82
C LYS A 562 -19.86 24.08 -24.11
N LYS A 563 -19.58 25.36 -24.41
CA LYS A 563 -20.52 26.13 -25.23
C LYS A 563 -20.69 25.34 -26.52
N SER A 564 -21.88 24.78 -26.73
CA SER A 564 -22.25 24.21 -28.03
C SER A 564 -21.98 25.28 -29.08
N PRO A 565 -21.31 24.96 -30.20
CA PRO A 565 -21.41 25.85 -31.34
C PRO A 565 -22.89 25.87 -31.72
N ILE A 566 -23.55 27.02 -31.51
CA ILE A 566 -24.87 27.26 -32.09
C ILE A 566 -24.66 27.08 -33.60
N ARG A 567 -25.44 26.15 -34.16
CA ARG A 567 -25.36 25.68 -35.55
C ARG A 567 -25.62 26.80 -36.54
#